data_AF-A0AAU3UJM0-F1
#
_entry.id   AF-A0AAU3UJM0-F1
#
_cell.length_a   1.000
_cell.length_b   1.000
_cell.length_c   1.000
_cell.angle_alpha   90.00
_cell.angle_beta   90.00
_cell.angle_gamma   90.00
#
_symmetry.space_group_name_H-M   'P 1'
#
loop_
_entity.id
_entity.type
_entity.pdbx_description
1 polymer ?
#
loop_
_entity_poly.entity_id
_entity_poly.type
_entity_poly.pdbx_seq_one_letter_code
_entity_poly.pdbx_strand_id
1 'polypeptide(L)'
;MNINDTVKIHTDHGTTKRLGDWTHSASFDVKARYGSVVVDLRSPWIEGENEIVVHADLDHAMVKLLVPEDAVIDQSELEWTGRGKVKDMARPQQPAGRVIRLTGSSSKSEFRIHRGGIAVLSALFSREFFEDAKQARKEGRTPTLLDPENAPR
;
A
#
# COMPACT_ATOMS: atom_id res chain seq x y z
N MET A 1 -2.82 -22.87 -6.06
CA MET A 1 -3.29 -21.53 -5.68
C MET A 1 -2.76 -20.59 -6.76
N ASN A 2 -3.63 -19.97 -7.56
CA ASN A 2 -3.18 -19.22 -8.74
C ASN A 2 -2.46 -17.94 -8.30
N ILE A 3 -1.22 -17.77 -8.73
CA ILE A 3 -0.33 -16.62 -8.43
C ILE A 3 -0.76 -15.35 -9.23
N ASN A 4 -1.91 -15.36 -9.92
CA ASN A 4 -2.20 -14.42 -11.00
C ASN A 4 -3.46 -13.54 -10.85
N ASP A 5 -4.13 -13.52 -9.69
CA ASP A 5 -5.30 -12.64 -9.55
C ASP A 5 -4.85 -11.21 -9.23
N THR A 6 -4.67 -10.39 -10.27
CA THR A 6 -4.44 -8.96 -10.11
C THR A 6 -5.64 -8.28 -9.46
N VAL A 7 -5.41 -7.61 -8.33
CA VAL A 7 -6.42 -6.80 -7.67
C VAL A 7 -6.54 -5.46 -8.38
N LYS A 8 -7.77 -5.08 -8.73
CA LYS A 8 -8.09 -3.77 -9.28
C LYS A 8 -8.53 -2.79 -8.20
N ILE A 9 -7.87 -1.64 -8.14
CA ILE A 9 -8.20 -0.54 -7.23
C ILE A 9 -8.45 0.70 -8.07
N HIS A 10 -9.70 1.20 -8.05
CA HIS A 10 -10.10 2.35 -8.83
C HIS A 10 -10.65 3.46 -7.94
N THR A 11 -10.31 4.71 -8.24
CA THR A 11 -10.87 5.89 -7.58
C THR A 11 -10.98 7.06 -8.54
N ASP A 12 -12.09 7.77 -8.47
CA ASP A 12 -12.29 9.05 -9.15
C ASP A 12 -12.90 10.05 -8.17
N HIS A 13 -12.26 11.20 -7.95
CA HIS A 13 -12.71 12.24 -7.02
C HIS A 13 -12.98 11.75 -5.59
N GLY A 14 -12.23 10.74 -5.13
CA GLY A 14 -12.51 10.06 -3.87
C GLY A 14 -11.27 9.56 -3.15
N THR A 15 -11.49 8.74 -2.13
CA THR A 15 -10.44 8.02 -1.43
C THR A 15 -10.81 6.55 -1.29
N THR A 16 -9.96 5.66 -1.76
CA THR A 16 -10.06 4.22 -1.52
C THR A 16 -8.93 3.76 -0.63
N LYS A 17 -9.25 2.95 0.39
CA LYS A 17 -8.25 2.34 1.25
C LYS A 17 -8.39 0.84 1.26
N ARG A 18 -7.24 0.17 1.30
CA ARG A 18 -7.06 -1.26 1.45
C ARG A 18 -6.01 -1.45 2.53
N LEU A 19 -6.45 -1.75 3.75
CA LEU A 19 -5.62 -1.79 4.96
C LEU A 19 -5.71 -3.17 5.61
N GLY A 20 -4.62 -3.60 6.27
CA GLY A 20 -4.57 -4.91 6.96
C GLY A 20 -4.65 -6.11 6.03
N ASP A 21 -5.39 -7.13 6.45
CA ASP A 21 -5.44 -8.45 5.81
C ASP A 21 -6.52 -8.55 4.74
N TRP A 22 -6.36 -7.79 3.67
CA TRP A 22 -7.41 -7.62 2.66
C TRP A 22 -7.16 -8.42 1.38
N THR A 23 -5.98 -9.03 1.20
CA THR A 23 -5.62 -9.75 -0.03
C THR A 23 -4.49 -10.76 0.17
N HIS A 24 -4.44 -11.76 -0.71
CA HIS A 24 -3.30 -12.65 -0.91
C HIS A 24 -2.50 -12.34 -2.20
N SER A 25 -2.96 -11.38 -3.00
CA SER A 25 -2.34 -11.05 -4.29
C SER A 25 -1.08 -10.21 -4.11
N ALA A 26 -0.09 -10.44 -4.97
CA ALA A 26 1.10 -9.61 -5.11
C ALA A 26 1.05 -8.71 -6.38
N SER A 27 -0.11 -8.61 -7.04
CA SER A 27 -0.27 -7.83 -8.28
C SER A 27 -1.47 -6.87 -8.16
N PHE A 28 -1.24 -5.61 -8.47
CA PHE A 28 -2.21 -4.53 -8.27
C PHE A 28 -2.31 -3.62 -9.49
N ASP A 29 -3.52 -3.46 -10.02
CA ASP A 29 -3.84 -2.43 -11.00
C ASP A 29 -4.50 -1.24 -10.29
N VAL A 30 -3.79 -0.13 -10.17
CA VAL A 30 -4.23 1.09 -9.50
C VAL A 30 -4.55 2.16 -10.53
N LYS A 31 -5.84 2.43 -10.72
CA LYS A 31 -6.33 3.55 -11.53
C LYS A 31 -6.85 4.64 -10.61
N ALA A 32 -6.36 5.87 -10.73
CA ALA A 32 -6.88 6.95 -9.91
C ALA A 32 -6.89 8.30 -10.63
N ARG A 33 -7.98 9.05 -10.45
CA ARG A 33 -8.14 10.40 -10.98
C ARG A 33 -8.66 11.36 -9.92
N TYR A 34 -8.01 12.52 -9.74
CA TYR A 34 -8.41 13.56 -8.76
C TYR A 34 -8.69 13.01 -7.34
N GLY A 35 -7.97 11.97 -6.93
CA GLY A 35 -8.30 11.20 -5.73
C GLY A 35 -7.08 10.58 -5.06
N SER A 36 -7.33 9.79 -4.02
CA SER A 36 -6.27 9.09 -3.32
C SER A 36 -6.53 7.61 -3.10
N VAL A 37 -5.46 6.83 -3.14
CA VAL A 37 -5.47 5.40 -2.83
C VAL A 37 -4.49 5.14 -1.70
N VAL A 38 -4.91 4.39 -0.69
CA VAL A 38 -4.02 3.87 0.35
C VAL A 38 -4.01 2.36 0.27
N VAL A 39 -2.83 1.79 0.06
CA VAL A 39 -2.63 0.33 0.00
C VAL A 39 -1.66 -0.08 1.08
N ASP A 40 -2.09 -0.96 1.97
CA ASP A 40 -1.24 -1.62 2.94
C ASP A 40 -0.70 -2.92 2.32
N LEU A 41 0.60 -2.93 2.11
CA LEU A 41 1.38 -4.04 1.56
C LEU A 41 2.17 -4.77 2.65
N ARG A 42 1.92 -4.44 3.92
CA ARG A 42 2.48 -5.14 5.10
C ARG A 42 1.69 -6.40 5.45
N SER A 43 0.61 -6.71 4.71
CA SER A 43 -0.20 -7.87 5.06
C SER A 43 0.61 -9.16 4.92
N PRO A 44 0.66 -10.00 5.95
CA PRO A 44 1.32 -11.30 5.91
C PRO A 44 0.65 -12.30 4.96
N TRP A 45 -0.55 -12.00 4.46
CA TRP A 45 -1.26 -12.83 3.49
C TRP A 45 -0.76 -12.64 2.07
N ILE A 46 -0.03 -11.56 1.79
CA ILE A 46 0.72 -11.39 0.54
C ILE A 46 1.97 -12.27 0.65
N GLU A 47 1.81 -13.56 0.38
CA GLU A 47 2.84 -14.57 0.61
C GLU A 47 3.97 -14.54 -0.44
N GLY A 48 5.06 -15.22 -0.10
CA GLY A 48 6.20 -15.47 -0.98
C GLY A 48 7.24 -14.35 -1.04
N GLU A 49 8.34 -14.66 -1.73
CA GLU A 49 9.51 -13.78 -1.87
C GLU A 49 9.53 -13.01 -3.21
N ASN A 50 8.64 -13.38 -4.13
CA ASN A 50 8.54 -12.73 -5.45
C ASN A 50 8.16 -11.25 -5.28
N GLU A 51 8.56 -10.39 -6.20
CA GLU A 51 8.18 -8.98 -6.18
C GLU A 51 6.66 -8.75 -6.07
N ILE A 52 6.30 -7.62 -5.48
CA ILE A 52 4.95 -7.05 -5.53
C ILE A 52 4.91 -6.06 -6.68
N VAL A 53 3.96 -6.22 -7.60
CA VAL A 53 3.81 -5.33 -8.76
C VAL A 53 2.63 -4.40 -8.54
N VAL A 54 2.88 -3.09 -8.64
CA VAL A 54 1.85 -2.05 -8.65
C VAL A 54 1.88 -1.37 -10.02
N HIS A 55 0.93 -1.72 -10.87
CA HIS A 55 0.69 -1.05 -12.15
C HIS A 55 -0.21 0.17 -11.95
N ALA A 56 0.26 1.33 -12.38
CA ALA A 56 -0.37 2.61 -12.09
C ALA A 56 -0.90 3.29 -13.36
N ASP A 57 -2.12 3.82 -13.29
CA ASP A 57 -2.72 4.75 -14.25
C ASP A 57 -3.29 5.94 -13.47
N LEU A 58 -2.47 6.97 -13.30
CA LEU A 58 -2.73 8.09 -12.38
C LEU A 58 -2.81 9.44 -13.09
N ASP A 59 -3.86 10.20 -12.80
CA ASP A 59 -4.02 11.59 -13.24
C ASP A 59 -4.52 12.49 -12.09
N HIS A 60 -3.70 13.47 -11.68
CA HIS A 60 -3.97 14.31 -10.50
C HIS A 60 -4.32 13.50 -9.23
N ALA A 61 -3.60 12.42 -8.98
CA ALA A 61 -3.89 11.49 -7.88
C ALA A 61 -2.71 11.30 -6.92
N MET A 62 -3.00 10.74 -5.75
CA MET A 62 -2.00 10.34 -4.77
C MET A 62 -2.16 8.88 -4.40
N VAL A 63 -1.07 8.11 -4.45
CA VAL A 63 -1.02 6.73 -3.95
C VAL A 63 -0.12 6.69 -2.72
N LYS A 64 -0.67 6.25 -1.58
CA LYS A 64 0.10 5.97 -0.36
C LYS A 64 0.28 4.47 -0.21
N LEU A 65 1.52 4.02 -0.19
CA LEU A 65 1.87 2.63 0.08
C LEU A 65 2.36 2.53 1.52
N LEU A 66 1.72 1.69 2.34
CA LEU A 66 2.26 1.26 3.63
C LEU A 66 3.03 -0.02 3.36
N VAL A 67 4.33 -0.02 3.67
CA VAL A 67 5.22 -1.11 3.26
C VAL A 67 6.10 -1.57 4.44
N PRO A 68 6.63 -2.80 4.41
CA PRO A 68 7.63 -3.25 5.37
C PRO A 68 8.84 -2.30 5.43
N GLU A 69 9.50 -2.22 6.59
CA GLU A 69 10.56 -1.25 6.83
C GLU A 69 11.72 -1.34 5.82
N ASP A 70 12.10 -2.56 5.46
CA ASP A 70 13.24 -2.90 4.61
C ASP A 70 12.90 -3.07 3.12
N ALA A 71 11.62 -2.96 2.73
CA ALA A 71 11.16 -3.20 1.37
C ALA A 71 11.90 -2.32 0.33
N VAL A 72 12.24 -2.89 -0.82
CA VAL A 72 12.89 -2.14 -1.90
C VAL A 72 11.81 -1.53 -2.80
N ILE A 73 11.85 -0.22 -3.05
CA ILE A 73 10.97 0.41 -4.07
C ILE A 73 11.74 0.51 -5.38
N ASP A 74 11.30 -0.23 -6.37
CA ASP A 74 11.74 -0.07 -7.76
C ASP A 74 10.71 0.76 -8.52
N GLN A 75 11.16 1.86 -9.10
CA GLN A 75 10.33 2.78 -9.89
C GLN A 75 10.90 2.98 -11.30
N SER A 76 11.84 2.12 -11.72
CA SER A 76 12.53 2.25 -13.00
C SER A 76 11.60 2.14 -14.22
N GLU A 77 10.48 1.42 -14.07
CA GLU A 77 9.45 1.23 -15.09
C GLU A 77 8.21 2.13 -14.91
N LEU A 78 8.25 3.08 -13.97
CA LEU A 78 7.18 4.05 -13.80
C LEU A 78 7.39 5.26 -14.71
N GLU A 79 6.51 5.45 -15.68
CA GLU A 79 6.54 6.58 -16.60
C GLU A 79 5.86 7.81 -15.99
N TRP A 80 6.58 8.94 -15.95
CA TRP A 80 6.02 10.23 -15.58
C TRP A 80 5.66 11.04 -16.82
N THR A 81 4.37 11.09 -17.17
CA THR A 81 3.85 11.84 -18.33
C THR A 81 3.52 13.30 -17.98
N GLY A 82 3.79 13.71 -16.74
CA GLY A 82 3.66 15.07 -16.24
C GLY A 82 4.41 15.26 -14.93
N ARG A 83 4.14 16.37 -14.22
CA ARG A 83 4.76 16.61 -12.90
C ARG A 83 4.43 15.46 -11.95
N GLY A 84 5.41 14.98 -11.20
CA GLY A 84 5.18 13.95 -10.18
C GLY A 84 6.47 13.44 -9.58
N LYS A 85 6.36 12.59 -8.56
CA LYS A 85 7.49 11.89 -7.94
C LYS A 85 7.03 10.80 -6.98
N VAL A 86 7.91 9.85 -6.70
CA VAL A 86 7.86 9.03 -5.48
C VAL A 86 8.50 9.82 -4.33
N LYS A 87 7.85 9.83 -3.17
CA LYS A 87 8.35 10.37 -1.91
C LYS A 87 8.56 9.23 -0.91
N ASP A 88 9.81 8.92 -0.61
CA ASP A 88 10.21 7.98 0.44
C ASP A 88 11.21 8.65 1.38
N MET A 89 10.70 9.38 2.38
CA MET A 89 11.53 10.17 3.31
C MET A 89 12.28 9.29 4.32
N ALA A 90 11.79 8.07 4.56
CA ALA A 90 12.33 7.13 5.54
C ALA A 90 13.05 5.96 4.84
N ARG A 91 13.54 6.18 3.61
CA ARG A 91 14.23 5.15 2.84
C ARG A 91 15.47 4.66 3.61
N PRO A 92 15.61 3.35 3.88
CA PRO A 92 16.80 2.82 4.52
C PRO A 92 18.03 2.96 3.60
N GLN A 93 19.22 3.06 4.20
CA GLN A 93 20.47 3.17 3.41
C GLN A 93 20.74 1.90 2.59
N GLN A 94 20.37 0.74 3.14
CA GLN A 94 20.57 -0.58 2.53
C GLN A 94 19.26 -1.37 2.64
N PRO A 95 18.27 -1.11 1.77
CA PRO A 95 17.06 -1.93 1.72
C PRO A 95 17.43 -3.35 1.25
N ALA A 96 16.92 -4.36 1.96
CA ALA A 96 17.17 -5.77 1.66
C ALA A 96 15.89 -6.62 1.69
N GLY A 97 14.73 -5.99 1.89
CA GLY A 97 13.44 -6.66 1.89
C GLY A 97 12.88 -6.89 0.50
N ARG A 98 11.64 -7.37 0.46
CA ARG A 98 10.89 -7.66 -0.77
C ARG A 98 10.81 -6.45 -1.69
N VAL A 99 10.95 -6.69 -2.99
CA VAL A 99 10.84 -5.64 -4.03
C VAL A 99 9.38 -5.30 -4.28
N ILE A 100 9.07 -4.01 -4.29
CA ILE A 100 7.80 -3.44 -4.72
C ILE A 100 8.09 -2.65 -5.99
N ARG A 101 7.68 -3.21 -7.13
CA ARG A 101 7.91 -2.64 -8.47
C ARG A 101 6.72 -1.79 -8.88
N LEU A 102 6.98 -0.51 -9.12
CA LEU A 102 6.02 0.46 -9.62
C LEU A 102 6.15 0.56 -11.14
N THR A 103 5.06 0.31 -11.85
CA THR A 103 5.00 0.34 -13.33
C THR A 103 3.84 1.20 -13.81
N GLY A 104 3.75 1.42 -15.12
CA GLY A 104 2.63 2.14 -15.74
C GLY A 104 2.92 3.64 -15.89
N SER A 105 1.88 4.48 -15.89
CA SER A 105 1.99 5.91 -16.19
C SER A 105 1.33 6.80 -15.14
N SER A 106 1.91 7.98 -14.94
CA SER A 106 1.51 8.91 -13.89
C SER A 106 1.69 10.37 -14.31
N SER A 107 0.62 11.16 -14.21
CA SER A 107 0.63 12.60 -14.51
C SER A 107 0.07 13.41 -13.35
N LYS A 108 0.74 14.51 -12.99
CA LYS A 108 0.33 15.44 -11.91
C LYS A 108 0.05 14.72 -10.59
N SER A 109 0.77 13.64 -10.33
CA SER A 109 0.47 12.68 -9.28
C SER A 109 1.69 12.40 -8.41
N GLU A 110 1.47 11.75 -7.27
CA GLU A 110 2.55 11.37 -6.37
C GLU A 110 2.35 10.01 -5.72
N PHE A 111 3.45 9.28 -5.54
CA PHE A 111 3.50 8.15 -4.63
C PHE A 111 4.11 8.60 -3.30
N ARG A 112 3.51 8.15 -2.19
CA ARG A 112 4.03 8.35 -0.83
C ARG A 112 4.31 7.00 -0.21
N ILE A 113 5.57 6.72 0.09
CA ILE A 113 6.00 5.48 0.71
C ILE A 113 6.08 5.71 2.22
N HIS A 114 5.29 4.96 2.96
CA HIS A 114 5.19 5.04 4.40
C HIS A 114 5.68 3.70 4.99
N ARG A 115 6.63 3.79 5.92
CA ARG A 115 7.33 2.66 6.54
C ARG A 115 7.33 2.80 8.06
N GLY A 116 7.54 1.70 8.78
CA GLY A 116 7.69 1.67 10.24
C GLY A 116 6.58 2.46 10.96
N GLY A 117 6.95 3.30 11.93
CA GLY A 117 6.00 4.10 12.69
C GLY A 117 5.08 5.00 11.85
N ILE A 118 5.53 5.48 10.69
CA ILE A 118 4.69 6.32 9.80
C ILE A 118 3.61 5.48 9.09
N ALA A 119 3.92 4.22 8.77
CA ALA A 119 2.92 3.28 8.28
C ALA A 119 1.87 3.00 9.36
N VAL A 120 2.31 2.73 10.59
CA VAL A 120 1.44 2.51 11.76
C VAL A 120 0.52 3.71 11.99
N LEU A 121 1.05 4.93 12.06
CA LEU A 121 0.22 6.13 12.25
C LEU A 121 -0.77 6.34 11.10
N SER A 122 -0.40 5.98 9.87
CA SER A 122 -1.30 6.09 8.72
C SER A 122 -2.48 5.12 8.78
N ALA A 123 -2.27 3.93 9.33
CA ALA A 123 -3.34 2.99 9.61
C ALA A 123 -4.17 3.42 10.83
N LEU A 124 -3.52 3.87 11.91
CA LEU A 124 -4.17 4.30 13.15
C LEU A 124 -5.15 5.46 12.93
N PHE A 125 -4.76 6.46 12.13
CA PHE A 125 -5.61 7.62 11.80
C PHE A 125 -6.51 7.34 10.59
N SER A 126 -7.19 6.20 10.62
CA SER A 126 -8.13 5.78 9.57
C SER A 126 -9.48 5.38 10.18
N ARG A 127 -10.57 5.51 9.41
CA ARG A 127 -11.90 5.05 9.84
C ARG A 127 -11.89 3.54 10.05
N GLU A 128 -11.15 2.85 9.20
CA GLU A 128 -10.96 1.40 9.18
C GLU A 128 -10.38 0.91 10.51
N PHE A 129 -9.37 1.60 11.06
CA PHE A 129 -8.84 1.29 12.40
C PHE A 129 -9.89 1.44 13.50
N PHE A 130 -10.70 2.50 13.46
CA PHE A 130 -11.77 2.66 14.46
C PHE A 130 -12.80 1.52 14.39
N GLU A 131 -13.15 1.04 13.20
CA GLU A 131 -14.06 -0.08 13.05
C GLU A 131 -13.44 -1.40 13.52
N ASP A 132 -12.17 -1.67 13.18
CA ASP A 132 -11.45 -2.83 13.70
C ASP A 132 -11.32 -2.77 15.23
N ALA A 133 -10.98 -1.60 15.80
CA ALA A 133 -10.86 -1.44 17.25
C ALA A 133 -12.18 -1.66 18.00
N LYS A 134 -13.31 -1.19 17.43
CA LYS A 134 -14.64 -1.48 17.98
C LYS A 134 -14.94 -2.98 17.95
N GLN A 135 -14.59 -3.66 16.86
CA GLN A 135 -14.84 -5.09 16.70
C GLN A 135 -13.93 -5.91 17.64
N ALA A 136 -12.64 -5.59 17.68
CA ALA A 136 -11.66 -6.20 18.56
C ALA A 136 -12.08 -6.15 20.02
N ARG A 137 -12.60 -5.00 20.47
CA ARG A 137 -13.16 -4.83 21.82
C ARG A 137 -14.34 -5.76 22.09
N LYS A 138 -15.25 -5.96 21.11
CA LYS A 138 -16.39 -6.88 21.27
C LYS A 138 -15.94 -8.33 21.36
N GLU A 139 -14.87 -8.67 20.66
CA GLU A 139 -14.35 -10.03 20.55
C GLU A 139 -13.27 -10.37 21.60
N GLY A 140 -12.84 -9.39 22.41
CA GLY A 140 -11.79 -9.59 23.41
C GLY A 140 -10.39 -9.77 22.83
N ARG A 141 -10.15 -9.28 21.61
CA ARG A 141 -8.84 -9.35 20.93
C ARG A 141 -8.21 -7.96 20.78
N THR A 142 -6.96 -7.94 20.30
CA THR A 142 -6.26 -6.72 19.90
C THR A 142 -6.64 -6.33 18.46
N PRO A 143 -6.70 -5.02 18.11
CA PRO A 143 -6.84 -4.58 16.73
C PRO A 143 -5.67 -5.07 15.85
N THR A 144 -5.97 -5.47 14.62
CA THR A 144 -5.00 -6.05 13.69
C THR A 144 -4.42 -5.00 12.74
N LEU A 145 -5.14 -3.91 12.45
CA LEU A 145 -4.71 -2.90 11.47
C LEU A 145 -3.49 -2.06 11.90
N LEU A 146 -3.17 -2.03 13.18
CA LEU A 146 -2.04 -1.27 13.72
C LEU A 146 -0.71 -1.80 13.17
N ASP A 147 -0.56 -3.12 13.25
CA ASP A 147 0.62 -3.85 12.82
C ASP A 147 0.19 -5.22 12.27
N PRO A 148 -0.21 -5.28 10.98
CA PRO A 148 -0.72 -6.51 10.38
C PRO A 148 0.30 -7.64 10.39
N GLU A 149 1.60 -7.33 10.30
CA GLU A 149 2.69 -8.31 10.28
C GLU A 149 2.72 -9.12 11.59
N ASN A 150 2.54 -8.44 12.72
CA ASN A 150 2.64 -9.02 14.07
C ASN A 150 1.28 -9.19 14.77
N ALA A 151 0.17 -8.99 14.06
CA ALA A 151 -1.16 -9.12 14.64
C ALA A 151 -1.43 -10.57 15.09
N PRO A 152 -1.97 -10.78 16.31
CA PRO A 152 -2.32 -12.12 16.78
C PRO A 152 -3.44 -12.73 15.90
N ARG A 153 -3.28 -14.00 15.54
CA ARG A 153 -4.21 -14.78 14.70
C ARG A 153 -4.80 -15.95 15.47
#